data_AF-A0A9R1CAL4-F1
#
_entry.id   AF-A0A9R1CAL4-F1
#
_cell.length_a   1.000
_cell.length_b   1.000
_cell.length_c   1.000
_cell.angle_alpha   90.00
_cell.angle_beta   90.00
_cell.angle_gamma   90.00
#
_symmetry.space_group_name_H-M   'P 1'
#
loop_
_entity.id
_entity.type
_entity.pdbx_description
1 polymer ?
#
loop_
_entity_poly.entity_id
_entity_poly.type
_entity_poly.pdbx_seq_one_letter_code
_entity_poly.pdbx_strand_id
1 'polypeptide(L)'
;MEKPMVIIQLTEEEKTDLFRMRSEGCSMREISEYIGCSVSAIKYHLHKAGLGYRYRWSPEEDSRLIEMYNEGMTCTQIGKELGRPYSNVAHRISYLRKLGRGIGFHNRK
;
A
#
# COMPACT_ATOMS: atom_id res chain seq x y z
N MET A 1 20.31 -22.07 -13.87
CA MET A 1 19.80 -21.21 -14.95
C MET A 1 19.67 -19.83 -14.38
N GLU A 2 20.55 -18.91 -14.76
CA GLU A 2 20.49 -17.52 -14.29
C GLU A 2 19.27 -16.85 -14.90
N LYS A 3 18.32 -16.46 -14.05
CA LYS A 3 17.08 -15.81 -14.46
C LYS A 3 17.45 -14.46 -15.10
N PRO A 4 16.96 -14.12 -16.30
CA PRO A 4 17.34 -12.87 -16.95
C PRO A 4 17.00 -11.67 -16.05
N MET A 5 17.94 -10.73 -15.94
CA MET A 5 17.90 -9.58 -15.03
C MET A 5 16.69 -8.64 -15.19
N VAL A 6 15.88 -8.82 -16.25
CA VAL A 6 14.60 -8.10 -16.43
C VAL A 6 13.61 -9.00 -17.17
N ILE A 7 12.59 -9.50 -16.47
CA ILE A 7 11.42 -10.15 -17.09
C ILE A 7 10.49 -9.06 -17.65
N ILE A 8 10.26 -9.08 -18.98
CA ILE A 8 9.39 -8.12 -19.68
C ILE A 8 7.90 -8.49 -19.51
N GLN A 9 7.59 -9.78 -19.34
CA GLN A 9 6.23 -10.31 -19.16
C GLN A 9 6.22 -11.37 -18.05
N LEU A 10 5.44 -11.15 -17.00
CA LEU A 10 5.29 -12.15 -15.93
C LEU A 10 4.48 -13.36 -16.43
N THR A 11 4.93 -14.56 -16.07
CA THR A 11 4.16 -15.80 -16.26
C THR A 11 2.94 -15.86 -15.32
N GLU A 12 2.04 -16.82 -15.51
CA GLU A 12 0.90 -17.01 -14.60
C GLU A 12 1.34 -17.42 -13.18
N GLU A 13 2.44 -18.18 -13.07
CA GLU A 13 3.03 -18.55 -11.78
C GLU A 13 3.61 -17.32 -11.06
N GLU A 14 4.34 -16.47 -11.79
CA GLU A 14 4.90 -15.23 -11.24
C GLU A 14 3.82 -14.21 -10.86
N LYS A 15 2.70 -14.18 -11.57
CA LYS A 15 1.52 -13.39 -11.18
C LYS A 15 0.90 -13.93 -9.89
N THR A 16 0.82 -15.25 -9.75
CA THR A 16 0.32 -15.90 -8.53
C THR A 16 1.17 -15.50 -7.33
N ASP A 17 2.49 -15.61 -7.46
CA ASP A 17 3.42 -15.20 -6.41
C ASP A 17 3.35 -13.69 -6.12
N LEU A 18 3.25 -12.85 -7.16
CA LEU A 18 3.03 -11.41 -7.02
C LEU A 18 1.79 -11.11 -6.17
N PHE A 19 0.64 -11.74 -6.45
CA PHE A 19 -0.59 -11.50 -5.70
C PHE A 19 -0.51 -12.03 -4.27
N ARG A 20 0.05 -13.23 -4.09
CA ARG A 20 0.26 -13.86 -2.78
C ARG A 20 1.14 -12.98 -1.89
N MET A 21 2.36 -12.66 -2.35
CA MET A 21 3.28 -11.81 -1.60
C MET A 21 2.70 -10.42 -1.34
N ARG A 22 1.91 -9.89 -2.29
CA ARG A 22 1.24 -8.61 -2.08
C ARG A 22 0.18 -8.68 -0.98
N SER A 23 -0.53 -9.80 -0.88
CA SER A 23 -1.53 -10.05 0.16
C SER A 23 -0.89 -10.26 1.54
N GLU A 24 0.31 -10.85 1.57
CA GLU A 24 1.15 -11.05 2.76
C GLU A 24 1.82 -9.76 3.24
N GLY A 25 1.68 -8.66 2.49
CA GLY A 25 2.16 -7.34 2.88
C GLY A 25 3.57 -6.99 2.39
N CYS A 26 4.19 -7.83 1.56
CA CYS A 26 5.50 -7.55 0.97
C CYS A 26 5.49 -6.23 0.19
N SER A 27 6.61 -5.53 0.27
CA SER A 27 6.88 -4.31 -0.49
C SER A 27 7.11 -4.65 -1.97
N MET A 28 6.90 -3.64 -2.83
CA MET A 28 7.16 -3.79 -4.27
C MET A 28 8.61 -4.19 -4.56
N ARG A 29 9.56 -3.78 -3.70
CA ARG A 29 10.97 -4.08 -3.85
C ARG A 29 11.26 -5.55 -3.53
N GLU A 30 10.75 -6.05 -2.40
CA GLU A 30 10.89 -7.47 -2.04
C GLU A 30 10.26 -8.38 -3.11
N ILE A 31 9.08 -7.99 -3.64
CA ILE A 31 8.43 -8.73 -4.72
C ILE A 31 9.25 -8.66 -6.02
N SER A 32 9.86 -7.50 -6.32
CA SER A 32 10.72 -7.29 -7.50
C SER A 32 11.99 -8.15 -7.44
N GLU A 33 12.64 -8.19 -6.28
CA GLU A 33 13.84 -8.99 -6.03
C GLU A 33 13.51 -10.50 -6.05
N TYR A 34 12.36 -10.92 -5.51
CA TYR A 34 11.93 -12.32 -5.53
C TYR A 34 11.58 -12.82 -6.94
N ILE A 35 10.78 -12.05 -7.70
CA ILE A 35 10.34 -12.47 -9.04
C ILE A 35 11.47 -12.29 -10.07
N GLY A 36 12.35 -11.31 -9.89
CA GLY A 36 13.35 -10.92 -10.89
C GLY A 36 12.76 -10.00 -11.96
N CYS A 37 11.82 -9.13 -11.58
CA CYS A 37 11.16 -8.21 -12.51
C CYS A 37 11.22 -6.76 -12.02
N SER A 38 10.90 -5.81 -12.90
CA SER A 38 10.89 -4.40 -12.51
C SER A 38 9.68 -4.06 -11.62
N VAL A 39 9.87 -3.10 -10.70
CA VAL A 39 8.75 -2.52 -9.92
C VAL A 39 7.64 -1.97 -10.82
N SER A 40 7.98 -1.50 -12.02
CA SER A 40 7.00 -1.04 -13.02
C SER A 40 6.13 -2.17 -13.55
N ALA A 41 6.71 -3.36 -13.82
CA ALA A 41 5.96 -4.54 -14.23
C ALA A 41 4.99 -4.99 -13.12
N ILE A 42 5.45 -5.01 -11.87
CA ILE A 42 4.61 -5.31 -10.69
C ILE A 42 3.40 -4.37 -10.64
N LYS A 43 3.62 -3.05 -10.74
CA LYS A 43 2.55 -2.05 -10.73
C LYS A 43 1.54 -2.29 -11.85
N TYR A 44 2.03 -2.57 -13.06
CA TYR A 44 1.19 -2.85 -14.22
C TYR A 44 0.28 -4.07 -13.98
N HIS A 45 0.84 -5.20 -13.52
CA HIS A 45 0.07 -6.42 -13.28
C HIS A 45 -0.92 -6.29 -12.14
N LEU A 46 -0.54 -5.62 -11.04
CA LEU A 46 -1.48 -5.30 -9.97
C LEU A 46 -2.64 -4.46 -10.50
N HIS A 47 -2.36 -3.37 -11.22
CA HIS A 47 -3.38 -2.51 -11.82
C HIS A 47 -4.31 -3.27 -12.77
N LYS A 48 -3.76 -4.10 -13.65
CA LYS A 48 -4.54 -4.91 -14.57
C LYS A 48 -5.45 -5.92 -13.86
N ALA A 49 -5.01 -6.44 -12.71
CA ALA A 49 -5.80 -7.35 -11.88
C ALA A 49 -6.83 -6.63 -10.98
N GLY A 50 -6.99 -5.31 -11.10
CA GLY A 50 -7.85 -4.52 -10.19
C GLY A 50 -7.31 -4.42 -8.75
N LEU A 51 -6.10 -4.96 -8.51
CA LEU A 51 -5.38 -4.87 -7.24
C LEU A 51 -4.42 -3.68 -7.21
N GLY A 52 -4.29 -2.98 -8.34
CA GLY A 52 -3.55 -1.74 -8.43
C GLY A 52 -4.34 -0.69 -7.69
N TYR A 53 -3.67 -0.13 -6.70
CA TYR A 53 -4.21 0.93 -5.88
C TYR A 53 -5.34 0.50 -4.94
N ARG A 54 -5.00 -0.33 -3.93
CA ARG A 54 -5.48 -0.09 -2.54
C ARG A 54 -5.02 1.29 -2.02
N TYR A 55 -5.20 2.35 -2.79
CA TYR A 55 -4.57 3.67 -2.63
C TYR A 55 -5.53 4.83 -2.90
N ARG A 56 -6.65 4.61 -3.61
CA ARG A 56 -7.71 5.60 -3.56
C ARG A 56 -8.36 5.45 -2.18
N TRP A 57 -8.32 6.53 -1.42
CA TRP A 57 -9.01 6.61 -0.14
C TRP A 57 -10.47 6.91 -0.44
N SER A 58 -11.37 6.04 0.03
CA SER A 58 -12.79 6.33 -0.02
C SER A 58 -13.17 7.36 1.06
N PRO A 59 -14.29 8.08 0.91
CA PRO A 59 -14.80 8.95 1.97
C PRO A 59 -15.03 8.22 3.30
N GLU A 60 -15.42 6.94 3.24
CA GLU A 60 -15.64 6.08 4.41
C GLU A 60 -14.31 5.72 5.08
N GLU A 61 -13.27 5.38 4.29
CA GLU A 61 -11.93 5.15 4.82
C GLU A 61 -11.31 6.40 5.44
N ASP A 62 -11.54 7.58 4.83
CA ASP A 62 -11.12 8.86 5.41
C ASP A 62 -11.81 9.10 6.75
N SER A 63 -13.11 8.87 6.83
CA SER A 63 -13.89 9.03 8.06
C SER A 63 -13.36 8.13 9.17
N ARG A 64 -13.15 6.85 8.86
CA ARG A 64 -12.60 5.86 9.80
C ARG A 64 -11.17 6.21 10.23
N LEU A 65 -10.33 6.67 9.30
CA LEU A 65 -8.98 7.15 9.62
C LEU A 65 -9.00 8.36 10.55
N ILE A 66 -9.87 9.34 10.30
CA ILE A 66 -9.99 10.55 11.12
C ILE A 66 -10.43 10.18 12.53
N GLU A 67 -11.45 9.33 12.67
CA GLU A 67 -11.94 8.81 13.95
C GLU A 67 -10.81 8.15 14.75
N MET A 68 -10.20 7.10 14.21
CA MET A 68 -9.12 6.37 14.89
C MET A 68 -7.92 7.27 15.23
N TYR A 69 -7.57 8.20 14.35
CA TYR A 69 -6.47 9.13 14.62
C TYR A 69 -6.81 10.11 15.76
N ASN A 70 -8.07 10.56 15.83
CA ASN A 70 -8.55 11.43 16.90
C ASN A 70 -8.71 10.69 18.24
N GLU A 71 -8.93 9.38 18.21
CA GLU A 71 -8.85 8.49 19.39
C GLU A 71 -7.41 8.25 19.88
N GLY A 72 -6.40 8.76 19.16
CA GLY A 72 -4.99 8.67 19.53
C GLY A 72 -4.27 7.45 18.99
N MET A 73 -4.86 6.69 18.06
CA MET A 73 -4.17 5.57 17.43
C MET A 73 -3.01 6.05 16.55
N THR A 74 -1.92 5.27 16.55
CA THR A 74 -0.76 5.55 15.71
C THR A 74 -1.01 5.18 14.24
N CYS A 75 -0.28 5.80 13.30
CA CYS A 75 -0.38 5.48 11.87
C CYS A 75 -0.12 3.98 11.58
N THR A 76 0.71 3.33 12.39
CA THR A 76 1.00 1.89 12.27
C THR A 76 -0.20 1.04 12.66
N GLN A 77 -0.89 1.38 13.77
CA GLN A 77 -2.10 0.69 14.21
C GLN A 77 -3.24 0.91 13.21
N ILE A 78 -3.46 2.15 12.79
CA ILE A 78 -4.45 2.51 11.78
C ILE A 78 -4.17 1.78 10.46
N GLY A 79 -2.90 1.70 10.06
CA GLY A 79 -2.51 0.95 8.87
C GLY A 79 -2.85 -0.54 8.96
N LYS A 80 -2.61 -1.18 10.11
CA LYS A 80 -3.03 -2.57 10.33
C LYS A 80 -4.54 -2.74 10.22
N GLU A 81 -5.31 -1.84 10.84
CA GLU A 81 -6.78 -1.90 10.84
C GLU A 81 -7.39 -1.68 9.45
N LEU A 82 -6.82 -0.78 8.65
CA LEU A 82 -7.28 -0.46 7.30
C LEU A 82 -6.64 -1.35 6.21
N GLY A 83 -5.75 -2.26 6.58
CA GLY A 83 -4.97 -3.04 5.62
C GLY A 83 -4.10 -2.17 4.70
N ARG A 84 -3.60 -1.04 5.22
CA ARG A 84 -2.81 -0.01 4.51
C ARG A 84 -1.41 0.14 5.11
N PRO A 85 -0.38 0.41 4.29
CA PRO A 85 0.95 0.71 4.80
C PRO A 85 0.95 1.95 5.69
N TYR A 86 1.77 1.96 6.76
CA TYR A 86 1.89 3.10 7.67
C TYR A 86 2.20 4.41 6.93
N SER A 87 3.06 4.35 5.91
CA SER A 87 3.50 5.49 5.12
C SER A 87 2.34 6.10 4.32
N ASN A 88 1.41 5.27 3.87
CA ASN A 88 0.20 5.69 3.16
C ASN A 88 -0.76 6.43 4.11
N VAL A 89 -0.95 5.88 5.31
CA VAL A 89 -1.77 6.48 6.37
C VAL A 89 -1.19 7.84 6.81
N ALA A 90 0.12 7.90 7.09
CA ALA A 90 0.80 9.14 7.47
C ALA A 90 0.69 10.22 6.38
N HIS A 91 0.87 9.82 5.11
CA HIS A 91 0.70 10.72 3.97
C HIS A 91 -0.75 11.22 3.86
N ARG A 92 -1.74 10.33 4.07
CA ARG A 92 -3.16 10.72 4.03
C ARG A 92 -3.54 11.67 5.14
N ILE A 93 -3.11 11.44 6.37
CA ILE A 93 -3.34 12.35 7.51
C ILE A 93 -2.80 13.74 7.20
N SER A 94 -1.58 13.83 6.67
CA SER A 94 -0.98 15.10 6.26
C SER A 94 -1.82 15.81 5.19
N TYR A 95 -2.30 15.07 4.19
CA TYR A 95 -3.20 15.59 3.15
C TYR A 95 -4.54 16.08 3.72
N LEU A 96 -5.21 15.29 4.55
CA LEU A 96 -6.50 15.66 5.17
C LEU A 96 -6.37 16.86 6.10
N ARG A 97 -5.25 16.97 6.83
CA ARG A 97 -4.94 18.15 7.65
C ARG A 97 -4.79 19.41 6.80
N LYS A 98 -4.10 19.33 5.66
CA LYS A 98 -4.00 20.47 4.71
C LYS A 98 -5.35 20.91 4.16
N LEU A 99 -6.28 19.96 4.00
CA LEU A 99 -7.66 20.23 3.60
C LEU A 99 -8.56 20.72 4.74
N GLY A 100 -8.04 20.86 5.96
CA GLY A 100 -8.84 21.25 7.14
C GLY A 100 -9.85 20.19 7.59
N ARG A 101 -9.68 18.93 7.19
CA ARG A 101 -10.63 17.85 7.49
C ARG A 101 -10.32 17.19 8.82
N GLY A 102 -10.84 17.74 9.93
CA GLY A 102 -11.09 17.04 11.20
C GLY A 102 -9.92 16.35 11.91
N ILE A 103 -8.70 16.40 11.40
CA ILE A 103 -7.51 15.78 12.00
C ILE A 103 -7.07 16.63 13.21
N GLY A 104 -7.22 16.08 14.41
CA GLY A 104 -6.73 16.69 15.65
C GLY A 104 -5.20 16.79 15.71
N PHE A 105 -4.70 17.63 16.61
CA PHE A 105 -3.27 17.77 16.88
C PHE A 105 -2.85 16.73 17.93
N HIS A 106 -2.61 15.49 17.49
CA HIS A 106 -2.04 14.45 18.36
C HIS A 106 -0.56 14.24 18.06
N ASN A 107 0.22 14.13 19.14
CA ASN A 107 1.67 14.24 19.16
C ASN A 107 2.33 13.04 18.46
N ARG A 108 3.39 13.30 17.70
CA ARG A 108 4.29 12.28 17.19
C ARG A 108 5.10 11.75 18.38
N LYS A 109 4.68 10.65 18.99
CA LYS A 109 5.58 9.80 19.77
C LYS A 109 6.18 8.74 18.85
#